data_AF-A0A7S3S3L0-F1
#
_entry.id   AF-A0A7S3S3L0-F1
#
_cell.length_a   1.000
_cell.length_b   1.000
_cell.length_c   1.000
_cell.angle_alpha   90.00
_cell.angle_beta   90.00
_cell.angle_gamma   90.00
#
_symmetry.space_group_name_H-M   'P 1'
#
loop_
_entity.id
_entity.type
_entity.pdbx_description
1 polymer ?
#
loop_
_entity_poly.entity_id
_entity_poly.type
_entity_poly.pdbx_seq_one_letter_code
_entity_poly.pdbx_strand_id
1 'polypeptide(L)'
;AQHVPLLVLIFTARPNSGRRADQQRTWLTHPWRTADNSPVPWRYVYVLGRKARSLQSSGPVQDELVGDRVFLGRIQETYLNLVHKTLDSLRWAVSSVSFDVLLKTDDDSMLHVS
;
A
#
# COMPACT_ATOMS: atom_id res chain seq x y z
N ALA A 1 -2.89 1.61 -18.52
CA ALA A 1 -2.20 1.95 -17.27
C ALA A 1 -0.69 1.85 -17.51
N GLN A 2 0.12 2.71 -16.90
CA GLN A 2 1.58 2.56 -16.97
C GLN A 2 1.99 1.30 -16.21
N HIS A 3 2.74 0.42 -16.86
CA HIS A 3 3.31 -0.78 -16.25
C HIS A 3 4.46 -0.40 -15.30
N VAL A 4 4.56 -1.08 -14.15
CA VAL A 4 5.63 -0.87 -13.16
C VAL A 4 6.30 -2.18 -12.78
N PRO A 5 7.62 -2.36 -13.00
CA PRO A 5 8.33 -3.58 -12.62
C PRO A 5 8.12 -4.00 -11.15
N LEU A 6 8.10 -3.03 -10.23
CA LEU A 6 7.85 -3.29 -8.82
C LEU A 6 6.71 -2.44 -8.25
N LEU A 7 5.72 -3.10 -7.65
CA LEU A 7 4.69 -2.49 -6.82
C LEU A 7 4.90 -2.85 -5.34
N VAL A 8 4.97 -1.85 -4.47
CA VAL A 8 5.09 -2.03 -3.02
C VAL A 8 3.77 -1.68 -2.33
N LEU A 9 3.19 -2.64 -1.61
CA LEU A 9 2.04 -2.43 -0.74
C LEU A 9 2.51 -2.28 0.70
N ILE A 10 2.31 -1.10 1.28
CA ILE A 10 2.73 -0.80 2.65
C ILE A 10 1.51 -0.79 3.55
N PHE A 11 1.42 -1.77 4.43
CA PHE A 11 0.30 -1.88 5.37
C PHE A 11 0.48 -0.87 6.50
N THR A 12 -0.53 -0.03 6.68
CA THR A 12 -0.52 1.03 7.70
C THR A 12 -1.91 1.25 8.23
N ALA A 13 -2.01 1.94 9.37
CA ALA A 13 -3.27 2.39 9.93
C ALA A 13 -3.34 3.93 9.93
N ARG A 14 -4.57 4.48 9.98
CA ARG A 14 -4.77 5.95 10.01
C ARG A 14 -3.93 6.66 11.07
N PRO A 15 -3.84 6.18 12.33
CA PRO A 15 -3.04 6.82 13.38
C PRO A 15 -1.53 6.86 13.09
N ASN A 16 -1.03 5.99 12.21
CA ASN A 16 0.39 5.86 11.92
C ASN A 16 0.88 6.88 10.86
N SER A 17 0.34 8.10 10.86
CA SER A 17 0.77 9.15 9.93
C SER A 17 2.23 9.55 10.13
N GLY A 18 2.74 9.48 11.36
CA GLY A 18 4.16 9.70 11.66
C GLY A 18 5.06 8.69 10.95
N ARG A 19 4.75 7.39 11.08
CA ARG A 19 5.50 6.31 10.42
C ARG A 19 5.55 6.47 8.90
N ARG A 20 4.43 6.84 8.28
CA ARG A 20 4.41 7.15 6.85
C ARG A 20 5.34 8.30 6.49
N ALA A 21 5.30 9.39 7.26
CA ALA A 21 6.20 10.52 7.04
C ALA A 21 7.68 10.14 7.22
N ASP A 22 8.00 9.24 8.16
CA ASP A 22 9.36 8.71 8.34
C ASP A 22 9.80 7.87 7.14
N GLN A 23 8.95 6.97 6.64
CA GLN A 23 9.26 6.19 5.43
C GLN A 23 9.45 7.08 4.20
N GLN A 24 8.59 8.10 4.04
CA GLN A 24 8.67 9.10 2.96
C GLN A 24 9.92 9.98 3.04
N ARG A 25 10.60 10.07 4.19
CA ARG A 25 11.88 10.76 4.34
C ARG A 25 13.10 9.84 4.21
N THR A 26 12.89 8.53 4.16
CA THR A 26 13.95 7.53 4.18
C THR A 26 13.91 6.70 2.91
N TRP A 27 13.73 5.38 3.03
CA TRP A 27 13.91 4.42 1.94
C TRP A 27 12.95 4.63 0.75
N LEU A 28 11.83 5.33 0.94
CA LEU A 28 10.92 5.64 -0.17
C LEU A 28 11.44 6.73 -1.13
N THR A 29 12.47 7.47 -0.73
CA THR A 29 13.09 8.50 -1.60
C THR A 29 14.31 7.98 -2.34
N HIS A 30 14.78 6.79 -1.96
CA HIS A 30 16.00 6.24 -2.53
C HIS A 30 15.67 5.56 -3.86
N PRO A 31 16.46 5.79 -4.93
CA PRO A 31 16.26 5.09 -6.18
C PRO A 31 16.62 3.62 -6.01
N TRP A 32 15.68 2.73 -6.35
CA TRP A 32 15.92 1.29 -6.33
C TRP A 32 16.69 0.90 -7.57
N ARG A 33 17.63 -0.04 -7.41
CA ARG A 33 18.52 -0.46 -8.49
C ARG A 33 18.61 -1.98 -8.57
N THR A 34 18.88 -2.48 -9.76
CA THR A 34 19.28 -3.86 -10.01
C THR A 34 20.75 -4.08 -9.69
N ALA A 35 21.20 -5.34 -9.63
CA ALA A 35 22.59 -5.71 -9.37
C ALA A 35 23.59 -5.14 -10.40
N ASP A 36 23.15 -4.85 -11.62
CA ASP A 36 23.94 -4.16 -12.66
C ASP A 36 23.87 -2.62 -12.54
N ASN A 37 23.33 -2.10 -11.43
CA ASN A 37 23.17 -0.69 -11.10
C ASN A 37 22.15 0.08 -11.97
N SER A 38 21.33 -0.61 -12.77
CA SER A 38 20.25 0.00 -13.55
C SER A 38 19.09 0.46 -12.64
N PRO A 39 18.47 1.63 -12.89
CA PRO A 39 17.33 2.08 -12.09
C PRO A 39 16.12 1.16 -12.32
N VAL A 40 15.45 0.76 -11.24
CA VAL A 40 14.20 -0.01 -11.27
C VAL A 40 13.03 0.97 -11.12
N PRO A 41 12.19 1.16 -12.15
CA PRO A 41 10.94 1.90 -11.96
C PRO A 41 10.06 1.15 -10.95
N TRP A 42 9.65 1.85 -9.90
CA TRP A 42 8.83 1.28 -8.85
C TRP A 42 7.75 2.26 -8.40
N ARG A 43 6.71 1.73 -7.79
CA ARG A 43 5.66 2.52 -7.11
C ARG A 43 5.33 1.89 -5.78
N TYR A 44 4.89 2.71 -4.84
CA TYR A 44 4.31 2.24 -3.60
C TYR A 44 2.91 2.81 -3.39
N VAL A 45 2.12 2.10 -2.59
CA VAL A 45 0.89 2.61 -2.01
C VAL A 45 0.78 2.17 -0.56
N TYR A 46 0.26 3.06 0.27
CA TYR A 46 -0.20 2.75 1.62
C TYR A 46 -1.57 2.11 1.57
N VAL A 47 -1.71 0.94 2.18
CA VAL A 47 -2.98 0.22 2.26
C VAL A 47 -3.61 0.45 3.63
N LEU A 48 -4.80 1.05 3.63
CA LEU A 48 -5.58 1.35 4.83
C LEU A 48 -6.95 0.68 4.76
N GLY A 49 -7.39 0.13 5.88
CA GLY A 49 -8.79 -0.21 6.09
C GLY A 49 -9.63 1.04 6.42
N ARG A 50 -10.95 0.86 6.42
CA ARG A 50 -11.88 1.84 6.99
C ARG A 50 -11.87 1.79 8.52
N LYS A 51 -12.23 2.93 9.13
CA LYS A 51 -12.63 2.96 10.54
C LYS A 51 -13.92 2.14 10.71
N ALA A 52 -14.18 1.66 11.92
CA ALA A 52 -15.49 1.11 12.26
C ALA A 52 -16.59 2.08 11.80
N ARG A 53 -17.58 1.56 11.07
CA ARG A 53 -18.67 2.35 10.48
C ARG A 53 -19.48 2.95 11.64
N SER A 54 -19.72 4.26 11.65
CA SER A 54 -20.87 4.77 12.39
C SER A 54 -22.13 4.30 11.67
N LEU A 55 -23.22 4.01 12.39
CA LEU A 55 -24.46 3.44 11.85
C LEU A 55 -25.12 4.24 10.69
N GLN A 56 -24.58 5.40 10.31
CA GLN A 56 -25.21 6.39 9.44
C GLN A 56 -24.64 6.49 8.01
N SER A 57 -23.53 5.85 7.65
CA SER A 57 -23.11 5.86 6.24
C SER A 57 -23.84 4.77 5.47
N SER A 58 -24.54 5.09 4.37
CA SER A 58 -25.30 4.13 3.54
C SER A 58 -24.78 4.01 2.10
N GLY A 59 -23.66 4.66 1.77
CA GLY A 59 -23.07 4.63 0.44
C GLY A 59 -22.40 3.30 0.05
N PRO A 60 -22.17 3.07 -1.26
CA PRO A 60 -21.46 1.91 -1.76
C PRO A 60 -20.05 1.85 -1.20
N VAL A 61 -19.65 0.67 -0.75
CA VAL A 61 -18.36 0.42 -0.14
C VAL A 61 -17.38 0.04 -1.25
N GLN A 62 -16.69 1.05 -1.80
CA GLN A 62 -15.71 0.88 -2.86
C GLN A 62 -14.29 1.14 -2.36
N ASP A 63 -13.32 0.52 -3.03
CA ASP A 63 -11.92 0.80 -2.81
C ASP A 63 -11.56 2.11 -3.51
N GLU A 64 -10.77 2.95 -2.86
CA GLU A 64 -10.46 4.29 -3.34
C GLU A 64 -8.95 4.55 -3.28
N LEU A 65 -8.37 5.01 -4.38
CA LEU A 65 -6.99 5.49 -4.44
C LEU A 65 -6.99 7.03 -4.31
N VAL A 66 -6.40 7.55 -3.24
CA VAL A 66 -6.21 8.99 -3.00
C VAL A 66 -4.73 9.26 -2.78
N GLY A 67 -4.07 9.85 -3.79
CA GLY A 67 -2.63 10.06 -3.78
C GLY A 67 -1.87 8.73 -3.69
N ASP A 68 -1.07 8.56 -2.64
CA ASP A 68 -0.30 7.35 -2.35
C ASP A 68 -1.05 6.36 -1.44
N ARG A 69 -2.37 6.48 -1.30
CA ARG A 69 -3.17 5.71 -0.32
C ARG A 69 -4.32 4.99 -0.97
N VAL A 70 -4.40 3.69 -0.73
CA VAL A 70 -5.54 2.85 -1.07
C VAL A 70 -6.36 2.61 0.19
N PHE A 71 -7.61 3.04 0.15
CA PHE A 71 -8.60 2.74 1.17
C PHE A 71 -9.39 1.51 0.73
N LEU A 72 -9.19 0.39 1.41
CA LEU A 72 -10.00 -0.81 1.18
C LEU A 72 -11.37 -0.59 1.82
N GLY A 73 -12.35 -0.33 0.98
CA GLY A 73 -13.68 0.05 1.40
C GLY A 73 -14.27 -1.00 2.32
N ARG A 74 -14.06 -2.28 2.01
CA ARG A 74 -14.71 -3.41 2.68
C ARG A 74 -14.07 -3.79 4.01
N ILE A 75 -12.82 -3.39 4.25
CA ILE A 75 -12.01 -3.91 5.35
C ILE A 75 -12.01 -2.96 6.53
N GLN A 76 -12.58 -3.37 7.66
CA GLN A 76 -12.42 -2.64 8.91
C GLN A 76 -10.99 -2.83 9.44
N GLU A 77 -10.31 -1.74 9.78
CA GLU A 77 -8.94 -1.76 10.29
C GLU A 77 -8.90 -2.36 11.70
N THR A 78 -8.55 -3.65 11.79
CA THR A 78 -8.27 -4.38 13.02
C THR A 78 -7.17 -5.41 12.75
N TYR A 79 -6.46 -5.83 13.79
CA TYR A 79 -5.45 -6.89 13.67
C TYR A 79 -6.05 -8.20 13.13
N LEU A 80 -7.24 -8.58 13.61
CA LEU A 80 -7.93 -9.80 13.17
C LEU A 80 -8.30 -9.77 11.68
N ASN A 81 -8.47 -8.58 11.11
CA ASN A 81 -8.82 -8.41 9.70
C ASN A 81 -7.60 -8.30 8.78
N LEU A 82 -6.37 -8.46 9.27
CA LEU A 82 -5.18 -8.36 8.43
C LEU A 82 -5.18 -9.35 7.26
N VAL A 83 -5.67 -10.58 7.46
CA VAL A 83 -5.80 -11.57 6.37
C VAL A 83 -6.75 -11.07 5.28
N HIS A 84 -7.88 -10.49 5.66
CA HIS A 84 -8.82 -9.90 4.71
C HIS A 84 -8.24 -8.65 4.03
N LYS A 85 -7.48 -7.83 4.77
CA LYS A 85 -6.74 -6.69 4.23
C LYS A 85 -5.74 -7.14 3.18
N THR A 86 -4.99 -8.22 3.43
CA THR A 86 -4.06 -8.83 2.47
C THR A 86 -4.80 -9.27 1.21
N LEU A 87 -5.87 -10.06 1.33
CA LEU A 87 -6.61 -10.56 0.18
C LEU A 87 -7.19 -9.43 -0.67
N ASP A 88 -7.85 -8.45 -0.06
CA ASP A 88 -8.45 -7.33 -0.79
C ASP A 88 -7.39 -6.40 -1.37
N SER A 89 -6.25 -6.21 -0.71
CA SER A 89 -5.12 -5.45 -1.28
C SER A 89 -4.52 -6.10 -2.52
N LEU A 90 -4.45 -7.45 -2.54
CA LEU A 90 -3.96 -8.19 -3.70
C LEU A 90 -4.96 -8.10 -4.85
N ARG A 91 -6.27 -8.23 -4.56
CA ARG A 91 -7.34 -8.03 -5.56
C ARG A 91 -7.27 -6.64 -6.17
N TRP A 92 -7.15 -5.61 -5.33
CA TRP A 92 -7.01 -4.23 -5.79
C TRP A 92 -5.76 -4.07 -6.67
N ALA A 93 -4.61 -4.63 -6.25
CA ALA A 93 -3.37 -4.51 -6.99
C ALA A 93 -3.51 -5.10 -8.40
N VAL A 94 -3.98 -6.36 -8.51
CA VAL A 94 -4.10 -7.05 -9.81
C VAL A 94 -5.17 -6.43 -10.71
N SER A 95 -6.21 -5.80 -10.15
CA SER A 95 -7.26 -5.14 -10.94
C SER A 95 -6.89 -3.74 -11.40
N SER A 96 -5.98 -3.06 -10.69
CA SER A 96 -5.77 -1.62 -10.83
C SER A 96 -4.38 -1.25 -11.37
N VAL A 97 -3.40 -2.14 -11.24
CA VAL A 97 -2.00 -1.88 -11.59
C VAL A 97 -1.44 -3.05 -12.41
N SER A 98 -0.69 -2.74 -13.46
CA SER A 98 0.10 -3.75 -14.19
C SER A 98 1.51 -3.74 -13.62
N PHE A 99 1.96 -4.89 -13.10
CA PHE A 99 3.28 -5.04 -12.46
C PHE A 99 3.87 -6.44 -12.67
N ASP A 100 5.20 -6.57 -12.54
CA ASP A 100 5.89 -7.86 -12.58
C ASP A 100 6.01 -8.48 -11.18
N VAL A 101 6.41 -7.66 -10.21
CA VAL A 101 6.66 -8.08 -8.82
C VAL A 101 5.84 -7.23 -7.85
N LEU A 102 5.27 -7.89 -6.85
CA LEU A 102 4.60 -7.25 -5.73
C LEU A 102 5.34 -7.55 -4.43
N LEU A 103 5.66 -6.50 -3.69
CA LEU A 103 6.22 -6.58 -2.34
C LEU A 103 5.21 -6.06 -1.33
N LYS A 104 4.80 -6.89 -0.37
CA LYS A 104 4.07 -6.44 0.82
C LYS A 104 5.05 -6.15 1.95
N THR A 105 4.86 -5.02 2.63
CA THR A 105 5.60 -4.65 3.83
C THR A 105 4.70 -3.90 4.84
N ASP A 106 5.22 -3.59 6.02
CA ASP A 106 4.52 -2.85 7.08
C ASP A 106 5.12 -1.44 7.25
N ASP A 107 4.39 -0.55 7.93
CA ASP A 107 4.81 0.84 8.14
C ASP A 107 5.93 1.04 9.17
N ASP A 108 6.33 -0.01 9.87
CA ASP A 108 7.48 -0.08 10.77
C ASP A 108 8.66 -0.88 10.18
N SER A 109 8.62 -1.16 8.88
CA SER A 109 9.74 -1.78 8.15
C SER A 109 10.59 -0.73 7.44
N MET A 110 11.90 -1.00 7.37
CA MET A 110 12.80 -0.39 6.39
C MET A 110 13.20 -1.42 5.35
N LEU A 111 13.23 -1.00 4.09
CA LEU A 111 13.65 -1.83 2.97
C LEU A 111 14.93 -1.28 2.37
N HIS A 112 15.85 -2.17 2.04
CA HIS A 112 17.07 -1.87 1.32
C HIS A 112 17.19 -2.85 0.16
N VAL A 113 17.28 -2.32 -1.06
CA VAL A 113 17.52 -3.12 -2.25
C VAL A 113 18.85 -2.68 -2.83
N SER A 114 19.79 -3.63 -2.84
CA SER A 114 21.17 -3.50 -3.35
C SER A 114 21.33 -4.26 -4.65
#